data_AF-A0A1V5XZ71-F1
#
_entry.id   AF-A0A1V5XZ71-F1
#
_cell.length_a   1.000
_cell.length_b   1.000
_cell.length_c   1.000
_cell.angle_alpha   90.00
_cell.angle_beta   90.00
_cell.angle_gamma   90.00
#
_symmetry.space_group_name_H-M   'P 1'
#
loop_
_entity.id
_entity.type
_entity.pdbx_description
1 polymer ?
#
loop_
_entity_poly.entity_id
_entity_poly.type
_entity_poly.pdbx_seq_one_letter_code
_entity_poly.pdbx_strand_id
1 'polypeptide(L)'
;MICPYCQTVNRDDREVCYQCNKDLSMLRLITNKAKHHYNLAIEHAERNRLYEALAEIQNSLDLDKNNVNARVLMGTIYAKQKKMDEAIEQWEIAMSIDPAVAKAYGYIPKARKMKEAIPVFNLFRIISGVLLVCVVLIVFLLVQTLRPNPAETLLNKAINDYNSSRYGEALDKMAQFKLSYPTSPMLSMAQKITDSINKDIEDSKVEILNHMYIGSYFRALESCQKLEGFNPDKGTLQFLRHIQDEAKFSLQKSIELQLADLLKSGGDSSTVYAHINDYARFFPNDKIINHFQEQMAALRTRDAQTIQREFEQELERIESSEDASAALAALDKLNKRYPDIALKSDIQQRMRFIEENHIIALLARIEHALEKGDWAATSATLALVSARKAENFPATKRRFAHIRDAIHQRQVALQQAQISDYLKQIESAFQNDDTEQIEKLLAQKSKFHLSREELQHIDELSKLNQIKRAYAAYEEFQAKETLDNLSRLSEDEAQKTLALIPMLKDALPEEGIMKIQDRILYFSCAAHLKMGDKQKARTIFQSMLGEYPHSPYLPLAARLFSD
;
A
#
# COMPACT_ATOMS: atom_id res chain seq x y z
N MET A 1 26.81 31.84 -122.03
CA MET A 1 27.95 32.79 -122.02
C MET A 1 27.65 33.99 -122.90
N ILE A 2 27.83 35.23 -122.42
CA ILE A 2 27.55 36.45 -123.21
C ILE A 2 28.80 36.85 -124.00
N CYS A 3 28.69 37.06 -125.31
CA CYS A 3 29.82 37.50 -126.12
C CYS A 3 30.24 38.93 -125.70
N PRO A 4 31.51 39.17 -125.31
CA PRO A 4 31.93 40.50 -124.86
C PRO A 4 31.95 41.54 -125.98
N TYR A 5 31.95 41.08 -127.24
CA TYR A 5 32.09 41.95 -128.40
C TYR A 5 30.77 42.40 -129.02
N CYS A 6 29.73 41.55 -128.98
CA CYS A 6 28.43 41.86 -129.57
C CYS A 6 27.25 41.61 -128.62
N GLN A 7 27.54 41.25 -127.37
CA GLN A 7 26.56 41.01 -126.29
C GLN A 7 25.54 39.91 -126.56
N THR A 8 25.70 39.12 -127.62
CA THR A 8 24.82 38.00 -127.93
C THR A 8 25.04 36.85 -126.94
N VAL A 9 23.94 36.28 -126.43
CA VAL A 9 23.98 35.11 -125.54
C VAL A 9 24.31 33.87 -126.36
N ASN A 10 25.49 33.29 -126.12
CA ASN A 10 25.95 32.06 -126.74
C ASN A 10 25.74 30.86 -125.79
N ARG A 11 25.57 29.68 -126.38
CA ARG A 11 25.63 28.41 -125.63
C ARG A 11 27.04 28.19 -125.10
N ASP A 12 27.15 27.58 -123.92
CA ASP A 12 28.41 27.43 -123.18
C ASP A 12 29.39 26.41 -123.81
N ASP A 13 28.96 25.68 -124.84
CA ASP A 13 29.77 24.72 -125.58
C ASP A 13 30.45 25.33 -126.82
N ARG A 14 30.11 26.55 -127.23
CA ARG A 14 30.66 27.18 -128.42
C ARG A 14 32.03 27.83 -128.17
N GLU A 15 32.94 27.62 -129.11
CA GLU A 15 34.27 28.25 -129.12
C GLU A 15 34.30 29.58 -129.87
N VAL A 16 33.27 29.87 -130.67
CA VAL A 16 33.11 31.14 -131.37
C VAL A 16 31.72 31.70 -131.17
N CYS A 17 31.61 33.02 -131.20
CA CYS A 17 30.33 33.70 -131.17
C CYS A 17 29.54 33.38 -132.44
N TYR A 18 28.32 32.85 -132.32
CA TYR A 18 27.52 32.52 -133.50
C TYR A 18 27.12 33.74 -134.34
N GLN A 19 27.16 34.94 -133.74
CA GLN A 19 26.74 36.19 -134.38
C GLN A 19 27.90 36.97 -134.99
N CYS A 20 29.00 37.16 -134.25
CA CYS A 20 30.14 37.96 -134.72
C CYS A 20 31.40 37.14 -135.05
N ASN A 21 31.31 35.81 -134.94
CA ASN A 21 32.37 34.84 -135.22
C ASN A 21 33.70 35.05 -134.47
N LYS A 22 33.72 35.89 -133.43
CA LYS A 22 34.89 36.09 -132.57
C LYS A 22 35.10 34.92 -131.63
N ASP A 23 36.35 34.63 -131.32
CA ASP A 23 36.78 33.56 -130.40
C ASP A 23 36.23 33.81 -128.99
N LEU A 24 35.62 32.78 -128.43
CA LEU A 24 35.06 32.70 -127.09
C LEU A 24 35.67 31.54 -126.27
N SER A 25 36.65 30.82 -126.81
CA SER A 25 37.32 29.67 -126.17
C SER A 25 37.77 29.97 -124.73
N MET A 26 38.39 31.14 -124.51
CA MET A 26 38.81 31.58 -123.17
C MET A 26 37.64 31.83 -122.22
N LEU A 27 36.55 32.43 -122.71
CA LEU A 27 35.35 32.66 -121.90
C LEU A 27 34.69 31.33 -121.53
N ARG A 28 34.63 30.38 -122.47
CA ARG A 28 34.15 29.02 -122.23
C ARG A 28 34.99 28.30 -121.18
N LEU A 29 36.32 28.42 -121.25
CA LEU A 29 37.23 27.83 -120.26
C LEU A 29 36.96 28.39 -118.86
N ILE A 30 36.82 29.70 -118.73
CA ILE A 30 36.54 30.38 -117.45
C ILE A 30 35.17 29.93 -116.89
N THR A 31 34.11 29.93 -117.71
CA THR A 31 32.77 29.51 -117.30
C THR A 31 32.71 28.03 -116.91
N ASN A 32 33.40 27.14 -117.63
CA ASN A 32 33.46 25.72 -117.27
C ASN A 32 34.23 25.47 -115.98
N LYS A 33 35.33 26.22 -115.76
CA LYS A 33 36.10 26.14 -114.52
C LYS A 33 35.27 26.65 -113.34
N ALA A 34 34.51 27.73 -113.50
CA ALA A 34 33.57 28.21 -112.48
C ALA A 34 32.53 27.14 -112.10
N LYS A 35 31.89 26.51 -113.10
CA LYS A 35 30.93 25.41 -112.87
C LYS A 35 31.56 24.20 -112.17
N HIS A 36 32.81 23.87 -112.50
CA HIS A 36 33.54 22.80 -111.84
C HIS A 36 33.72 23.08 -110.34
N HIS A 37 34.19 24.28 -109.98
CA HIS A 37 34.29 24.71 -108.58
C HIS A 37 32.93 24.72 -107.86
N TYR A 38 31.85 25.15 -108.53
CA TYR A 38 30.49 25.05 -107.97
C TYR A 38 30.06 23.61 -107.68
N ASN A 39 30.33 22.67 -108.59
CA ASN A 39 29.98 21.26 -108.39
C ASN A 39 30.80 20.62 -107.25
N LEU A 40 32.10 20.97 -107.15
CA LEU A 40 32.92 20.56 -106.00
C LEU A 40 32.35 21.11 -104.69
N ALA A 41 31.89 22.35 -104.67
CA ALA A 41 31.26 22.93 -103.50
C ALA A 41 30.00 22.17 -103.05
N ILE A 42 29.16 21.72 -103.99
CA ILE A 42 28.00 20.87 -103.68
C ILE A 42 28.48 19.58 -103.02
N GLU A 43 29.46 18.90 -103.62
CA GLU A 43 30.00 17.64 -103.11
C GLU A 43 30.59 17.81 -101.70
N HIS A 44 31.29 18.91 -101.42
CA HIS A 44 31.76 19.25 -100.09
C HIS A 44 30.60 19.53 -99.12
N ALA A 45 29.58 20.27 -99.53
CA ALA A 45 28.43 20.62 -98.70
C ALA A 45 27.57 19.39 -98.33
N GLU A 46 27.40 18.43 -99.24
CA GLU A 46 26.71 17.16 -98.99
C GLU A 46 27.46 16.30 -97.97
N ARG A 47 28.80 16.32 -97.99
CA ARG A 47 29.64 15.69 -96.97
C ARG A 47 29.75 16.51 -95.68
N ASN A 48 28.95 17.56 -95.52
CA ASN A 48 28.98 18.47 -94.38
C ASN A 48 30.35 19.15 -94.12
N ARG A 49 31.21 19.20 -95.15
CA ARG A 49 32.50 19.90 -95.16
C ARG A 49 32.27 21.35 -95.55
N LEU A 50 31.67 22.10 -94.63
CA LEU A 50 31.10 23.42 -94.91
C LEU A 50 32.15 24.49 -95.24
N TYR A 51 33.36 24.39 -94.68
CA TYR A 51 34.43 25.36 -94.94
C TYR A 51 35.04 25.17 -96.33
N GLU A 52 35.31 23.91 -96.69
CA GLU A 52 35.81 23.54 -98.01
C GLU A 52 34.77 23.85 -99.10
N ALA A 53 33.48 23.63 -98.80
CA ALA A 53 32.40 24.04 -99.69
C ALA A 53 32.38 25.55 -99.94
N LEU A 54 32.56 26.38 -98.90
CA LEU A 54 32.63 27.83 -99.06
C LEU A 54 33.86 28.28 -99.86
N ALA A 55 35.01 27.62 -99.69
CA ALA A 55 36.21 27.90 -100.47
C ALA A 55 36.00 27.63 -101.96
N GLU A 56 35.37 26.49 -102.30
CA GLU A 56 35.06 26.15 -103.69
C GLU A 56 33.96 27.07 -104.29
N ILE A 57 33.00 27.52 -103.48
CA ILE A 57 32.03 28.55 -103.91
C ILE A 57 32.74 29.86 -104.22
N GLN A 58 33.68 30.28 -103.37
CA GLN A 58 34.45 31.50 -103.60
C GLN A 58 35.26 31.40 -104.89
N ASN A 59 35.95 30.27 -105.12
CA ASN A 59 36.64 30.00 -106.39
C ASN A 59 35.70 30.07 -107.59
N SER A 60 34.47 29.55 -107.47
CA SER A 60 33.46 29.67 -108.52
C SER A 60 33.04 31.11 -108.76
N LEU A 61 32.86 31.91 -107.71
CA LEU A 61 32.39 33.30 -107.80
C LEU A 61 33.50 34.26 -108.27
N ASP A 62 34.76 33.94 -108.01
CA ASP A 62 35.91 34.69 -108.52
C ASP A 62 36.03 34.55 -110.05
N LEU A 63 35.68 33.38 -110.58
CA LEU A 63 35.66 33.09 -112.02
C LEU A 63 34.36 33.55 -112.70
N ASP A 64 33.23 33.41 -112.03
CA ASP A 64 31.92 33.90 -112.49
C ASP A 64 31.15 34.56 -111.34
N LYS A 65 31.28 35.89 -111.24
CA LYS A 65 30.64 36.71 -110.20
C LYS A 65 29.11 36.65 -110.24
N ASN A 66 28.55 36.24 -111.37
CA ASN A 66 27.11 36.16 -111.62
C ASN A 66 26.57 34.72 -111.49
N ASN A 67 27.37 33.77 -110.99
CA ASN A 67 26.89 32.41 -110.72
C ASN A 67 25.88 32.41 -109.55
N VAL A 68 24.60 32.53 -109.89
CA VAL A 68 23.48 32.60 -108.94
C VAL A 68 23.39 31.35 -108.08
N ASN A 69 23.64 30.17 -108.66
CA ASN A 69 23.56 28.90 -107.95
C ASN A 69 24.66 28.77 -106.87
N ALA A 70 25.85 29.30 -107.14
CA ALA A 70 26.93 29.35 -106.15
C ALA A 70 26.57 30.29 -104.98
N ARG A 71 25.99 31.46 -105.23
CA ARG A 71 25.52 32.38 -104.17
C ARG A 71 24.40 31.80 -103.33
N VAL A 72 23.46 31.12 -103.96
CA VAL A 72 22.41 30.36 -103.27
C VAL A 72 23.00 29.37 -102.28
N LEU A 73 23.93 28.54 -102.76
CA LEU A 73 24.54 27.48 -101.97
C LEU A 73 25.34 28.08 -100.79
N MET A 74 26.00 29.22 -101.04
CA MET A 74 26.68 30.00 -100.01
C MET A 74 25.73 30.40 -98.89
N GLY A 75 24.56 30.96 -99.26
CA GLY A 75 23.54 31.35 -98.28
C GLY A 75 22.99 30.16 -97.50
N THR A 76 22.78 29.01 -98.15
CA THR A 76 22.35 27.76 -97.47
C THR A 76 23.39 27.25 -96.48
N ILE A 77 24.67 27.30 -96.84
CA ILE A 77 25.75 26.89 -95.95
C ILE A 77 25.85 27.84 -94.75
N TYR A 78 25.74 29.15 -94.96
CA TYR A 78 25.71 30.13 -93.86
C TYR A 78 24.51 29.90 -92.92
N ALA A 79 23.32 29.59 -93.45
CA ALA A 79 22.16 29.27 -92.63
C ALA A 79 22.37 28.00 -91.78
N LYS A 80 23.02 26.96 -92.33
CA LYS A 80 23.42 25.76 -91.56
C LYS A 80 24.42 26.11 -90.44
N GLN A 81 25.32 27.07 -90.68
CA GLN A 81 26.25 27.58 -89.68
C GLN A 81 25.59 28.56 -88.67
N LYS A 82 24.26 28.75 -88.72
CA LYS A 82 23.51 29.73 -87.92
C LYS A 82 23.92 31.20 -88.16
N LYS A 83 24.66 31.44 -89.23
CA LYS A 83 25.06 32.75 -89.73
C LYS A 83 23.95 33.31 -90.61
N MET A 84 22.84 33.67 -89.95
CA MET A 84 21.59 34.01 -90.64
C MET A 84 21.71 35.32 -91.43
N ASP A 85 22.57 36.25 -91.01
CA ASP A 85 22.78 37.52 -91.69
C ASP A 85 23.53 37.34 -93.00
N GLU A 86 24.63 36.60 -92.96
CA GLU A 86 25.42 36.25 -94.15
C GLU A 86 24.61 35.35 -95.10
N ALA A 87 23.73 34.51 -94.57
CA ALA A 87 22.82 33.71 -95.37
C ALA A 87 21.82 34.58 -96.15
N ILE A 88 21.19 35.53 -95.47
CA ILE A 88 20.23 36.46 -96.07
C ILE A 88 20.92 37.32 -97.12
N GLU A 89 22.11 37.86 -96.83
CA GLU A 89 22.88 38.68 -97.77
C GLU A 89 23.16 37.93 -99.09
N GLN A 90 23.67 36.69 -99.02
CA GLN A 90 23.98 35.94 -100.24
C GLN A 90 22.73 35.57 -101.05
N TRP A 91 21.62 35.28 -100.39
CA TRP A 91 20.34 35.08 -101.08
C TRP A 91 19.78 36.37 -101.68
N GLU A 92 19.91 37.52 -101.02
CA GLU A 92 19.50 38.81 -101.55
C GLU A 92 20.34 39.23 -102.77
N ILE A 93 21.65 38.94 -102.78
CA ILE A 93 22.52 39.12 -103.96
C ILE A 93 22.11 38.15 -105.09
N ALA A 94 21.81 36.88 -104.78
CA ALA A 94 21.32 35.94 -105.77
C ALA A 94 20.00 36.43 -106.41
N MET A 95 19.10 37.01 -105.60
CA MET A 95 17.83 37.60 -106.04
C MET A 95 18.00 38.84 -106.92
N SER A 96 19.03 39.65 -106.70
CA SER A 96 19.28 40.85 -107.50
C SER A 96 19.86 40.53 -108.89
N ILE A 97 20.60 39.42 -109.00
CA ILE A 97 21.18 38.93 -110.27
C ILE A 97 20.11 38.25 -111.13
N ASP A 98 19.27 37.39 -110.53
CA ASP A 98 18.15 36.74 -111.21
C ASP A 98 16.86 36.83 -110.37
N PRO A 99 15.94 37.75 -110.71
CA PRO A 99 14.66 37.86 -110.02
C PRO A 99 13.74 36.63 -110.18
N ALA A 100 13.97 35.74 -111.15
CA ALA A 100 13.22 34.49 -111.29
C ALA A 100 13.63 33.47 -110.23
N VAL A 101 14.90 33.51 -109.80
CA VAL A 101 15.40 32.77 -108.63
C VAL A 101 14.66 33.25 -107.39
N ALA A 102 14.48 34.56 -107.18
CA ALA A 102 13.80 35.13 -106.02
C ALA A 102 12.41 34.56 -105.69
N LYS A 103 11.57 34.30 -106.70
CA LYS A 103 10.22 33.75 -106.49
C LYS A 103 10.22 32.32 -105.94
N ALA A 104 11.35 31.61 -106.02
CA ALA A 104 11.52 30.25 -105.51
C ALA A 104 12.20 30.16 -104.12
N TYR A 105 12.90 31.21 -103.64
CA TYR A 105 13.65 31.17 -102.37
C TYR A 105 12.82 31.56 -101.15
N GLY A 106 11.99 30.63 -100.66
CA GLY A 106 11.27 30.74 -99.38
C GLY A 106 12.15 30.68 -98.11
N TYR A 107 13.48 30.79 -98.24
CA TYR A 107 14.45 30.66 -97.15
C TYR A 107 14.65 31.95 -96.35
N ILE A 108 14.55 33.13 -96.98
CA ILE A 108 14.77 34.43 -96.31
C ILE A 108 13.76 34.67 -95.17
N PRO A 109 12.43 34.50 -95.36
CA PRO A 109 11.48 34.69 -94.26
C PRO A 109 11.70 33.73 -93.09
N LYS A 110 12.15 32.50 -93.39
CA LYS A 110 12.47 31.48 -92.37
C LYS A 110 13.74 31.87 -91.58
N ALA A 111 14.78 32.33 -92.27
CA ALA A 111 16.02 32.78 -91.64
C ALA A 111 15.81 34.02 -90.76
N ARG A 112 14.98 34.99 -91.19
CA ARG A 112 14.64 36.16 -90.35
C ARG A 112 13.96 35.78 -89.04
N LYS A 113 12.95 34.89 -89.08
CA LYS A 113 12.31 34.35 -87.86
C LYS A 113 13.29 33.62 -86.95
N MET A 114 14.21 32.86 -87.55
CA MET A 114 15.21 32.12 -86.78
C MET A 114 16.25 33.06 -86.14
N LYS A 115 16.66 34.12 -86.83
CA LYS A 115 17.53 35.19 -86.30
C LYS A 115 16.94 35.82 -85.03
N GLU A 116 15.65 36.16 -85.06
CA GLU A 116 14.95 36.74 -83.91
C GLU A 116 14.85 35.78 -82.71
N ALA A 117 14.74 34.47 -82.96
CA ALA A 117 14.56 33.46 -81.91
C ALA A 117 15.87 33.00 -81.22
N ILE A 118 17.01 33.05 -81.91
CA ILE A 118 18.32 32.62 -81.37
C ILE A 118 18.70 33.29 -80.03
N PRO A 119 18.59 34.62 -79.85
CA PRO A 119 18.97 35.26 -78.58
C PRO A 119 18.06 34.84 -77.42
N VAL A 120 16.75 34.66 -77.66
CA VAL A 120 15.78 34.23 -76.65
C VAL A 120 16.10 32.82 -76.15
N PHE A 121 16.41 31.90 -77.06
CA PHE A 121 16.78 30.54 -76.71
C PHE A 121 18.09 30.48 -75.93
N ASN A 122 19.08 31.29 -76.31
CA ASN A 122 20.35 31.40 -75.58
C ASN A 122 20.14 31.94 -74.16
N LEU A 123 19.29 32.97 -74.00
CA LEU A 123 18.96 33.54 -72.70
C LEU A 123 18.22 32.51 -71.82
N PHE A 124 17.22 31.81 -72.37
CA PHE A 124 16.52 30.75 -71.65
C PHE A 124 17.45 29.63 -71.19
N ARG A 125 18.40 29.21 -72.04
CA ARG A 125 19.42 28.21 -71.70
C ARG A 125 20.33 28.68 -70.56
N ILE A 126 20.73 29.95 -70.56
CA ILE A 126 21.56 30.54 -69.49
C ILE A 126 20.76 30.59 -68.18
N ILE A 127 19.54 31.14 -68.19
CA ILE A 127 18.69 31.27 -66.99
C ILE A 127 18.39 29.88 -66.39
N SER A 128 17.99 28.91 -67.21
CA SER A 128 17.71 27.54 -66.74
C SER A 128 18.94 26.86 -66.17
N GLY A 129 20.11 27.04 -66.79
CA GLY A 129 21.39 26.54 -66.26
C GLY A 129 21.77 27.18 -64.92
N VAL A 130 21.66 28.50 -64.81
CA VAL A 130 21.96 29.22 -63.56
C VAL A 130 21.00 28.82 -62.45
N LEU A 131 19.69 28.71 -62.75
CA LEU A 131 18.68 28.26 -61.78
C LEU A 131 18.99 26.87 -61.24
N LEU A 132 19.36 25.92 -62.10
CA LEU A 132 19.73 24.57 -61.68
C LEU A 132 20.94 24.58 -60.74
N VAL A 133 21.99 25.34 -61.08
CA VAL A 133 23.19 25.49 -60.24
C VAL A 133 22.82 26.10 -58.89
N CYS A 134 22.00 27.16 -58.87
CA CYS A 134 21.52 27.76 -57.63
C CYS A 134 20.74 26.77 -56.76
N VAL A 135 19.85 25.97 -57.33
CA VAL A 135 19.09 24.95 -56.58
C VAL A 135 20.03 23.91 -55.99
N VAL A 136 21.00 23.40 -56.76
CA VAL A 136 21.99 22.44 -56.27
C VAL A 136 22.82 23.03 -55.13
N LEU A 137 23.24 24.30 -55.24
CA LEU A 137 23.98 24.99 -54.19
C LEU A 137 23.14 25.19 -52.93
N ILE A 138 21.87 25.58 -53.07
CA ILE A 138 20.95 25.74 -51.94
C ILE A 138 20.74 24.40 -51.23
N VAL A 139 20.50 23.33 -51.98
CA VAL A 139 20.33 21.97 -51.41
C VAL A 139 21.62 21.53 -50.72
N PHE A 140 22.79 21.77 -51.33
CA PHE A 140 24.08 21.45 -50.72
C PHE A 140 24.30 22.22 -49.42
N LEU A 141 24.03 23.53 -49.40
CA LEU A 141 24.14 24.36 -48.21
C LEU A 141 23.17 23.91 -47.12
N LEU A 142 21.92 23.59 -47.45
CA LEU A 142 20.94 23.04 -46.51
C LEU A 142 21.40 21.70 -45.92
N VAL A 143 21.98 20.81 -46.73
CA VAL A 143 22.53 19.53 -46.23
C VAL A 143 23.72 19.77 -45.29
N GLN A 144 24.56 20.76 -45.55
CA GLN A 144 25.68 21.09 -44.66
C GLN A 144 25.22 21.69 -43.33
N THR A 145 24.21 22.56 -43.33
CA THR A 145 23.71 23.21 -42.11
C THR A 145 22.84 22.31 -41.24
N LEU A 146 22.13 21.34 -41.82
CA LEU A 146 21.27 20.39 -41.09
C LEU A 146 22.02 19.15 -40.57
N ARG A 147 23.29 18.93 -40.96
CA ARG A 147 24.06 17.80 -40.43
C ARG A 147 24.37 18.03 -38.94
N PRO A 148 23.92 17.15 -38.04
CA PRO A 148 24.19 17.31 -36.62
C PRO A 148 25.70 17.27 -36.37
N ASN A 149 26.21 18.19 -35.57
CA ASN A 149 27.63 18.28 -35.26
C ASN A 149 28.09 16.98 -34.60
N PRO A 150 29.04 16.24 -35.20
CA PRO A 150 29.43 14.93 -34.68
C PRO A 150 30.00 15.01 -33.26
N ALA A 151 30.62 16.13 -32.88
CA ALA A 151 31.04 16.39 -31.51
C ALA A 151 29.85 16.46 -30.54
N GLU A 152 28.83 17.25 -30.88
CA GLU A 152 27.61 17.38 -30.08
C GLU A 152 26.89 16.04 -29.93
N THR A 153 26.81 15.24 -31.00
CA THR A 153 26.18 13.92 -30.93
C THR A 153 26.91 12.96 -29.99
N LEU A 154 28.25 12.98 -29.97
CA LEU A 154 29.03 12.15 -29.07
C LEU A 154 28.88 12.63 -27.62
N LEU A 155 28.89 13.94 -27.39
CA LEU A 155 28.70 14.52 -26.06
C LEU A 155 27.31 14.19 -25.50
N ASN A 156 26.25 14.30 -26.31
CA ASN A 156 24.89 13.97 -25.91
C ASN A 156 24.74 12.48 -25.56
N LYS A 157 25.42 11.58 -26.29
CA LYS A 157 25.47 10.16 -25.92
C LYS A 157 26.16 9.95 -24.58
N ALA A 158 27.28 10.62 -24.33
CA ALA A 158 28.00 10.54 -23.06
C ALA A 158 27.14 11.08 -21.89
N ILE A 159 26.42 12.19 -22.09
CA ILE A 159 25.47 12.75 -21.11
C ILE A 159 24.32 11.77 -20.84
N ASN A 160 23.79 11.12 -21.88
CA ASN A 160 22.72 10.13 -21.72
C ASN A 160 23.19 8.91 -20.91
N ASP A 161 24.42 8.46 -21.12
CA ASP A 161 25.00 7.38 -20.32
C ASP A 161 25.22 7.80 -18.87
N TYR A 162 25.68 9.02 -18.62
CA TYR A 162 25.78 9.59 -17.27
C TYR A 162 24.42 9.63 -16.57
N ASN A 163 23.39 10.20 -17.21
CA ASN A 163 22.04 10.28 -16.68
C ASN A 163 21.40 8.89 -16.45
N SER A 164 21.87 7.88 -17.17
CA SER A 164 21.44 6.49 -16.99
C SER A 164 22.29 5.73 -15.98
N SER A 165 23.12 6.41 -15.19
CA SER A 165 24.02 5.78 -14.20
C SER A 165 24.96 4.74 -14.83
N ARG A 166 25.46 5.00 -16.06
CA ARG A 166 26.50 4.20 -16.72
C ARG A 166 27.81 4.98 -16.77
N TYR A 167 28.50 5.08 -15.63
CA TYR A 167 29.64 5.97 -15.45
C TYR A 167 30.84 5.57 -16.32
N GLY A 168 31.16 4.28 -16.43
CA GLY A 168 32.26 3.80 -17.28
C GLY A 168 32.06 4.14 -18.75
N GLU A 169 30.88 3.84 -19.29
CA GLU A 169 30.49 4.15 -20.68
C GLU A 169 30.49 5.67 -20.97
N ALA A 170 30.09 6.48 -19.99
CA ALA A 170 30.13 7.94 -20.09
C ALA A 170 31.57 8.45 -20.11
N LEU A 171 32.42 7.97 -19.20
CA LEU A 171 33.85 8.35 -19.13
C LEU A 171 34.61 7.95 -20.40
N ASP A 172 34.35 6.76 -20.95
CA ASP A 172 34.96 6.29 -22.19
C ASP A 172 34.60 7.22 -23.37
N LYS A 173 33.33 7.63 -23.47
CA LYS A 173 32.88 8.58 -24.50
C LYS A 173 33.42 9.99 -24.29
N MET A 174 33.61 10.43 -23.04
CA MET A 174 34.24 11.72 -22.74
C MET A 174 35.74 11.70 -23.10
N ALA A 175 36.44 10.60 -22.81
CA ALA A 175 37.82 10.40 -23.23
C ALA A 175 37.93 10.39 -24.77
N GLN A 176 37.04 9.67 -25.45
CA GLN A 176 36.94 9.69 -26.91
C GLN A 176 36.65 11.10 -27.45
N PHE A 177 35.76 11.85 -26.81
CA PHE A 177 35.45 13.24 -27.19
C PHE A 177 36.69 14.12 -27.10
N LYS A 178 37.44 14.04 -25.99
CA LYS A 178 38.68 14.80 -25.78
C LYS A 178 39.73 14.50 -26.83
N LEU A 179 39.88 13.23 -27.23
CA LEU A 179 40.82 12.80 -28.26
C LEU A 179 40.37 13.21 -29.67
N SER A 180 39.08 13.08 -29.97
CA SER A 180 38.55 13.30 -31.32
C SER A 180 38.30 14.79 -31.62
N TYR A 181 38.03 15.60 -30.59
CA TYR A 181 37.63 17.01 -30.73
C TYR A 181 38.36 17.95 -29.74
N PRO A 182 39.70 17.99 -29.74
CA PRO A 182 40.50 18.73 -28.75
C PRO A 182 40.32 20.26 -28.80
N THR A 183 39.86 20.81 -29.93
CA THR A 183 39.62 22.26 -30.12
C THR A 183 38.15 22.64 -30.02
N SER A 184 37.27 21.72 -29.62
CA SER A 184 35.83 21.98 -29.53
C SER A 184 35.50 22.96 -28.40
N PRO A 185 34.62 23.95 -28.61
CA PRO A 185 34.16 24.84 -27.53
C PRO A 185 33.44 24.08 -26.41
N MET A 186 32.92 22.89 -26.68
CA MET A 186 32.23 22.03 -25.73
C MET A 186 33.18 21.22 -24.82
N LEU A 187 34.49 21.30 -25.03
CA LEU A 187 35.47 20.54 -24.23
C LEU A 187 35.40 20.89 -22.73
N SER A 188 35.16 22.16 -22.40
CA SER A 188 35.00 22.59 -21.00
C SER A 188 33.79 21.95 -20.31
N MET A 189 32.70 21.73 -21.04
CA MET A 189 31.51 21.04 -20.55
C MET A 189 31.78 19.55 -20.35
N ALA A 190 32.42 18.91 -21.34
CA ALA A 190 32.83 17.50 -21.24
C ALA A 190 33.74 17.26 -20.03
N GLN A 191 34.69 18.17 -19.78
CA GLN A 191 35.60 18.11 -18.63
C GLN A 191 34.85 18.23 -17.30
N LYS A 192 33.93 19.20 -17.16
CA LYS A 192 33.13 19.35 -15.93
C LYS A 192 32.33 18.10 -15.57
N ILE A 193 31.73 17.44 -16.56
CA ILE A 193 30.97 16.21 -16.34
C ILE A 193 31.92 15.07 -15.93
N THR A 194 33.07 14.96 -16.61
CA THR A 194 34.11 13.99 -16.27
C THR A 194 34.58 14.16 -14.82
N ASP A 195 34.83 15.41 -14.41
CA ASP A 195 35.25 15.73 -13.05
C ASP A 195 34.17 15.40 -12.02
N SER A 196 32.89 15.65 -12.35
CA SER A 196 31.75 15.28 -11.48
C SER A 196 31.66 13.76 -11.27
N ILE A 197 31.75 12.98 -12.35
CA ILE A 197 31.69 11.51 -12.28
C ILE A 197 32.87 10.99 -11.45
N ASN A 198 34.08 11.47 -11.74
CA ASN A 198 35.26 11.05 -11.01
C ASN A 198 35.17 11.40 -9.52
N LYS A 199 34.62 12.58 -9.19
CA LYS A 199 34.39 12.96 -7.81
C LYS A 199 33.42 12.00 -7.11
N ASP A 200 32.28 11.69 -7.71
CA ASP A 200 31.30 10.75 -7.13
C ASP A 200 31.91 9.36 -6.90
N ILE A 201 32.73 8.89 -7.84
CA ILE A 201 33.45 7.62 -7.72
C ILE A 201 34.45 7.68 -6.56
N GLU A 202 35.28 8.72 -6.48
CA GLU A 202 36.29 8.86 -5.43
C GLU A 202 35.66 9.03 -4.04
N ASP A 203 34.59 9.82 -3.91
CA ASP A 203 33.84 9.96 -2.66
C ASP A 203 33.29 8.60 -2.20
N SER A 204 32.77 7.79 -3.14
CA SER A 204 32.29 6.42 -2.86
C SER A 204 33.44 5.49 -2.44
N LYS A 205 34.62 5.58 -3.08
CA LYS A 205 35.80 4.80 -2.70
C LYS A 205 36.27 5.15 -1.29
N VAL A 206 36.28 6.43 -0.93
CA VAL A 206 36.64 6.89 0.43
C VAL A 206 35.65 6.37 1.46
N GLU A 207 34.34 6.39 1.18
CA GLU A 207 33.32 5.80 2.05
C GLU A 207 33.57 4.30 2.28
N ILE A 208 33.83 3.55 1.21
CA ILE A 208 34.13 2.12 1.27
C ILE A 208 35.39 1.86 2.12
N LEU A 209 36.48 2.60 1.89
CA LEU A 209 37.73 2.45 2.64
C LEU A 209 37.55 2.80 4.12
N ASN A 210 36.74 3.81 4.45
CA ASN A 210 36.41 4.13 5.84
C ASN A 210 35.68 2.97 6.53
N HIS A 211 34.72 2.34 5.85
CA HIS A 211 34.03 1.15 6.38
C HIS A 211 34.97 -0.03 6.59
N MET A 212 35.91 -0.25 5.66
CA MET A 212 36.97 -1.26 5.81
C MET A 212 37.85 -0.97 7.03
N TYR A 213 38.31 0.27 7.17
CA TYR A 213 39.21 0.68 8.26
C TYR A 213 38.61 0.50 9.65
N ILE A 214 37.31 0.81 9.83
CA ILE A 214 36.61 0.62 11.11
C ILE A 214 36.14 -0.83 11.33
N GLY A 215 36.42 -1.76 10.41
CA GLY A 215 36.01 -3.15 10.49
C GLY A 215 34.51 -3.39 10.21
N SER A 216 33.81 -2.43 9.63
CA SER A 216 32.40 -2.55 9.24
C SER A 216 32.27 -3.16 7.85
N TYR A 217 32.73 -4.40 7.69
CA TYR A 217 32.88 -5.05 6.38
C TYR A 217 31.55 -5.23 5.63
N PHE A 218 30.44 -5.51 6.32
CA PHE A 218 29.13 -5.61 5.66
C PHE A 218 28.70 -4.29 5.02
N ARG A 219 28.91 -3.15 5.70
CA ARG A 219 28.63 -1.82 5.13
C ARG A 219 29.57 -1.51 3.97
N ALA A 220 30.84 -1.89 4.06
CA ALA A 220 31.77 -1.75 2.95
C ALA A 220 31.28 -2.51 1.69
N LEU A 221 30.76 -3.73 1.86
CA LEU A 221 30.20 -4.53 0.77
C LEU A 221 28.91 -3.92 0.18
N GLU A 222 28.04 -3.35 1.01
CA GLU A 222 26.85 -2.61 0.54
C GLU A 222 27.24 -1.38 -0.30
N SER A 223 28.20 -0.58 0.19
CA SER A 223 28.71 0.57 -0.57
C SER A 223 29.42 0.14 -1.86
N CYS A 224 30.09 -1.02 -1.87
CA CYS A 224 30.63 -1.61 -3.10
C CYS A 224 29.52 -1.95 -4.12
N GLN A 225 28.47 -2.67 -3.71
CA GLN A 225 27.35 -3.01 -4.59
C GLN A 225 26.65 -1.77 -5.14
N LYS A 226 26.51 -0.72 -4.31
CA LYS A 226 25.96 0.57 -4.73
C LYS A 226 26.81 1.19 -5.84
N LEU A 227 28.15 1.20 -5.69
CA LEU A 227 29.04 1.74 -6.72
C LEU A 227 29.04 0.88 -7.99
N GLU A 228 29.01 -0.45 -7.88
CA GLU A 228 28.88 -1.36 -9.02
C GLU A 228 27.59 -1.09 -9.83
N GLY A 229 26.49 -0.75 -9.15
CA GLY A 229 25.23 -0.38 -9.78
C GLY A 229 25.33 0.81 -10.76
N PHE A 230 26.34 1.66 -10.62
CA PHE A 230 26.62 2.77 -11.56
C PHE A 230 27.48 2.35 -12.76
N ASN A 231 27.78 1.06 -12.93
CA ASN A 231 28.64 0.51 -13.99
C ASN A 231 29.90 1.37 -14.22
N PRO A 232 30.76 1.51 -13.19
CA PRO A 232 31.92 2.39 -13.26
C PRO A 232 32.98 1.84 -14.23
N ASP A 233 34.05 2.60 -14.42
CA ASP A 233 35.16 2.19 -15.28
C ASP A 233 35.84 0.91 -14.78
N LYS A 234 36.61 0.27 -15.68
CA LYS A 234 37.30 -1.00 -15.41
C LYS A 234 38.26 -0.92 -14.21
N GLY A 235 38.93 0.21 -14.01
CA GLY A 235 39.84 0.41 -12.89
C GLY A 235 39.09 0.42 -11.56
N THR A 236 37.95 1.12 -11.52
CA THR A 236 37.06 1.12 -10.34
C THR A 236 36.48 -0.27 -10.07
N LEU A 237 36.07 -1.03 -11.08
CA LEU A 237 35.62 -2.42 -10.88
C LEU A 237 36.71 -3.34 -10.33
N GLN A 238 37.97 -3.15 -10.73
CA GLN A 238 39.10 -3.89 -10.16
C GLN A 238 39.33 -3.55 -8.68
N PHE A 239 39.24 -2.26 -8.34
CA PHE A 239 39.28 -1.80 -6.94
C PHE A 239 38.19 -2.45 -6.10
N LEU A 240 36.94 -2.44 -6.58
CA LEU A 240 35.79 -3.01 -5.85
C LEU A 240 35.96 -4.51 -5.57
N ARG A 241 36.45 -5.28 -6.56
CA ARG A 241 36.75 -6.71 -6.34
C ARG A 241 37.81 -6.93 -5.27
N HIS A 242 38.87 -6.12 -5.28
CA HIS A 242 39.92 -6.23 -4.26
C HIS A 242 39.37 -6.00 -2.85
N ILE A 243 38.53 -4.96 -2.68
CA ILE A 243 37.87 -4.69 -1.40
C ILE A 243 36.91 -5.82 -1.01
N GLN A 244 36.11 -6.33 -1.96
CA GLN A 244 35.20 -7.44 -1.70
C GLN A 244 35.95 -8.69 -1.22
N ASP A 245 37.08 -9.03 -1.84
CA ASP A 245 37.92 -10.16 -1.44
C ASP A 245 38.53 -9.97 -0.05
N GLU A 246 39.01 -8.76 0.27
CA GLU A 246 39.57 -8.42 1.58
C GLU A 246 38.50 -8.43 2.69
N ALA A 247 37.34 -7.83 2.42
CA ALA A 247 36.19 -7.84 3.31
C ALA A 247 35.71 -9.26 3.58
N LYS A 248 35.62 -10.07 2.53
CA LYS A 248 35.25 -11.49 2.61
C LYS A 248 36.20 -12.27 3.52
N PHE A 249 37.51 -12.15 3.30
CA PHE A 249 38.52 -12.82 4.13
C PHE A 249 38.42 -12.39 5.59
N SER A 250 38.26 -11.09 5.84
CA SER A 250 38.16 -10.53 7.19
C SER A 250 36.89 -10.99 7.92
N LEU A 251 35.76 -11.04 7.22
CA LEU A 251 34.50 -11.57 7.74
C LEU A 251 34.59 -13.06 8.06
N GLN A 252 35.17 -13.88 7.16
CA GLN A 252 35.37 -15.31 7.41
C GLN A 252 36.16 -15.52 8.70
N LYS A 253 37.30 -14.86 8.84
CA LYS A 253 38.15 -14.98 10.03
C LYS A 253 37.45 -14.50 11.31
N SER A 254 36.69 -13.41 11.23
CA SER A 254 35.91 -12.88 12.36
C SER A 254 34.85 -13.89 12.82
N ILE A 255 34.08 -14.46 11.89
CA ILE A 255 33.05 -15.46 12.16
C ILE A 255 33.68 -16.74 12.75
N GLU A 256 34.79 -17.21 12.18
CA GLU A 256 35.51 -18.39 12.70
C GLU A 256 35.98 -18.18 14.14
N LEU A 257 36.53 -17.00 14.47
CA LEU A 257 36.96 -16.68 15.83
C LEU A 257 35.77 -16.62 16.80
N GLN A 258 34.67 -15.99 16.39
CA GLN A 258 33.45 -15.92 17.21
C GLN A 258 32.83 -17.30 17.44
N LEU A 259 32.77 -18.14 16.42
CA LEU A 259 32.30 -19.53 16.54
C LEU A 259 33.22 -20.35 17.44
N ALA A 260 34.54 -20.23 17.27
CA ALA A 260 35.51 -20.96 18.09
C ALA A 260 35.45 -20.56 19.57
N ASP A 261 35.21 -19.28 19.87
CA ASP A 261 34.99 -18.80 21.24
C ASP A 261 33.68 -19.35 21.81
N LEU A 262 32.55 -19.18 21.10
CA LEU A 262 31.25 -19.72 21.52
C LEU A 262 31.29 -21.25 21.76
N LEU A 263 31.98 -21.99 20.90
CA LEU A 263 32.17 -23.43 21.07
C LEU A 263 33.05 -23.79 22.27
N LYS A 264 33.86 -22.88 22.82
CA LYS A 264 34.65 -23.12 24.04
C LYS A 264 33.92 -22.64 25.29
N SER A 265 33.59 -21.36 25.33
CA SER A 265 33.10 -20.65 26.52
C SER A 265 31.58 -20.68 26.68
N GLY A 266 30.83 -20.96 25.61
CA GLY A 266 29.37 -20.78 25.60
C GLY A 266 28.98 -19.30 25.61
N GLY A 267 27.73 -18.98 25.27
CA GLY A 267 27.27 -17.59 25.23
C GLY A 267 26.09 -17.36 24.28
N ASP A 268 25.74 -16.10 24.06
CA ASP A 268 24.69 -15.71 23.12
C ASP A 268 25.16 -15.91 21.66
N SER A 269 24.55 -16.88 20.99
CA SER A 269 24.85 -17.23 19.60
C SER A 269 24.12 -16.36 18.56
N SER A 270 23.17 -15.52 18.98
CA SER A 270 22.29 -14.74 18.08
C SER A 270 23.05 -13.81 17.12
N THR A 271 24.09 -13.15 17.63
CA THR A 271 24.93 -12.23 16.85
C THR A 271 25.73 -12.94 15.77
N VAL A 272 26.26 -14.13 16.09
CA VAL A 272 27.02 -14.95 15.14
C VAL A 272 26.10 -15.55 14.07
N TYR A 273 24.87 -15.93 14.43
CA TYR A 273 23.85 -16.31 13.45
C TYR A 273 23.56 -15.19 12.45
N ALA A 274 23.39 -13.96 12.94
CA ALA A 274 23.14 -12.81 12.07
C ALA A 274 24.32 -12.59 11.10
N HIS A 275 25.56 -12.60 11.59
CA HIS A 275 26.74 -12.45 10.76
C HIS A 275 26.89 -13.55 9.70
N ILE A 276 26.59 -14.81 10.02
CA ILE A 276 26.66 -15.93 9.05
C ILE A 276 25.58 -15.77 7.96
N ASN A 277 24.37 -15.36 8.33
CA ASN A 277 23.29 -15.13 7.37
C ASN A 277 23.61 -13.95 6.45
N ASP A 278 24.11 -12.84 7.01
CA ASP A 278 24.55 -11.68 6.23
C ASP A 278 25.70 -12.07 5.30
N TYR A 279 26.67 -12.86 5.78
CA TYR A 279 27.75 -13.40 4.96
C TYR A 279 27.22 -14.22 3.78
N ALA A 280 26.26 -15.11 4.03
CA ALA A 280 25.63 -15.94 2.99
C ALA A 280 24.86 -15.11 1.96
N ARG A 281 24.30 -13.96 2.35
CA ARG A 281 23.64 -13.03 1.43
C ARG A 281 24.62 -12.40 0.43
N PHE A 282 25.81 -12.02 0.88
CA PHE A 282 26.83 -11.43 0.00
C PHE A 282 27.59 -12.49 -0.82
N PHE A 283 27.81 -13.68 -0.27
CA PHE A 283 28.63 -14.73 -0.88
C PHE A 283 27.90 -16.09 -0.97
N PRO A 284 26.74 -16.17 -1.63
CA PRO A 284 25.85 -17.35 -1.55
C PRO A 284 26.48 -18.65 -2.07
N ASN A 285 27.48 -18.56 -2.93
CA ASN A 285 28.16 -19.71 -3.53
C ASN A 285 29.45 -20.09 -2.78
N ASP A 286 29.77 -19.45 -1.66
CA ASP A 286 30.95 -19.80 -0.88
C ASP A 286 30.73 -21.11 -0.11
N LYS A 287 31.65 -22.06 -0.30
CA LYS A 287 31.60 -23.37 0.35
C LYS A 287 31.78 -23.28 1.87
N ILE A 288 32.39 -22.21 2.39
CA ILE A 288 32.59 -22.03 3.84
C ILE A 288 31.27 -21.92 4.61
N ILE A 289 30.18 -21.52 3.93
CA ILE A 289 28.85 -21.42 4.54
C ILE A 289 28.40 -22.78 5.06
N ASN A 290 28.68 -23.86 4.35
CA ASN A 290 28.35 -25.22 4.80
C ASN A 290 29.10 -25.55 6.10
N HIS A 291 30.38 -25.15 6.18
CA HIS A 291 31.18 -25.34 7.39
C HIS A 291 30.61 -24.54 8.58
N PHE A 292 30.22 -23.28 8.36
CA PHE A 292 29.55 -22.48 9.39
C PHE A 292 28.22 -23.12 9.83
N GLN A 293 27.41 -23.63 8.89
CA GLN A 293 26.16 -24.30 9.20
C GLN A 293 26.35 -25.58 10.03
N GLU A 294 27.36 -26.39 9.73
CA GLU A 294 27.71 -27.57 10.53
C GLU A 294 28.11 -27.19 11.97
N GLN A 295 28.97 -26.18 12.13
CA GLN A 295 29.36 -25.70 13.47
C GLN A 295 28.17 -25.11 14.24
N MET A 296 27.25 -24.41 13.57
CA MET A 296 26.01 -23.93 14.18
C MET A 296 25.11 -25.10 14.63
N ALA A 297 25.03 -26.19 13.85
CA ALA A 297 24.28 -27.36 14.26
C ALA A 297 24.87 -27.99 15.54
N ALA A 298 26.19 -28.04 15.66
CA ALA A 298 26.86 -28.49 16.88
C ALA A 298 26.55 -27.59 18.09
N LEU A 299 26.55 -26.26 17.92
CA LEU A 299 26.13 -25.31 18.96
C LEU A 299 24.68 -25.54 19.40
N ARG A 300 23.74 -25.71 18.45
CA ARG A 300 22.33 -26.02 18.78
C ARG A 300 22.20 -27.29 19.60
N THR A 301 22.95 -28.34 19.28
CA THR A 301 22.91 -29.59 20.04
C THR A 301 23.48 -29.45 21.44
N ARG A 302 24.54 -28.66 21.63
CA ARG A 302 25.12 -28.38 22.94
C ARG A 302 24.21 -27.52 23.80
N ASP A 303 23.62 -26.48 23.22
CA ASP A 303 22.64 -25.63 23.91
C ASP A 303 21.43 -26.47 24.33
N ALA A 304 20.92 -27.34 23.45
CA ALA A 304 19.84 -28.27 23.77
C ALA A 304 20.22 -29.26 24.91
N GLN A 305 21.43 -29.82 24.90
CA GLN A 305 21.91 -30.71 25.98
C GLN A 305 22.10 -29.98 27.32
N THR A 306 22.55 -28.73 27.28
CA THR A 306 22.75 -27.91 28.49
C THR A 306 21.39 -27.53 29.08
N ILE A 307 20.45 -27.11 28.23
CA ILE A 307 19.04 -26.88 28.60
C ILE A 307 18.43 -28.14 29.20
N GLN A 308 18.68 -29.31 28.61
CA GLN A 308 18.16 -30.58 29.11
C GLN A 308 18.73 -30.98 30.48
N ARG A 309 20.03 -30.72 30.75
CA ARG A 309 20.62 -30.95 32.08
C ARG A 309 20.08 -30.00 33.14
N GLU A 310 19.98 -28.71 32.83
CA GLU A 310 19.37 -27.73 33.75
C GLU A 310 17.92 -28.10 34.06
N PHE A 311 17.20 -28.57 33.03
CA PHE A 311 15.85 -29.07 33.14
C PHE A 311 15.78 -30.29 34.07
N GLU A 312 16.63 -31.30 33.89
CA GLU A 312 16.70 -32.50 34.73
C GLU A 312 17.02 -32.18 36.21
N GLN A 313 17.96 -31.27 36.48
CA GLN A 313 18.34 -30.87 37.84
C GLN A 313 17.22 -30.12 38.58
N GLU A 314 16.53 -29.20 37.91
CA GLU A 314 15.37 -28.54 38.50
C GLU A 314 14.20 -29.52 38.68
N LEU A 315 14.09 -30.53 37.81
CA LEU A 315 13.10 -31.60 37.97
C LEU A 315 13.36 -32.47 39.21
N GLU A 316 14.61 -32.90 39.43
CA GLU A 316 14.99 -33.66 40.63
C GLU A 316 14.68 -32.87 41.92
N ARG A 317 14.95 -31.56 41.92
CA ARG A 317 14.56 -30.67 43.03
C ARG A 317 13.06 -30.69 43.28
N ILE A 318 12.26 -30.63 42.22
CA ILE A 318 10.80 -30.62 42.30
C ILE A 318 10.26 -31.97 42.79
N GLU A 319 10.82 -33.09 42.36
CA GLU A 319 10.40 -34.43 42.80
C GLU A 319 10.74 -34.71 44.27
N SER A 320 11.79 -34.08 44.79
CA SER A 320 12.16 -34.14 46.21
C SER A 320 11.34 -33.23 47.13
N SER A 321 10.48 -32.36 46.57
CA SER A 321 9.65 -31.41 47.33
C SER A 321 8.38 -32.06 47.86
N GLU A 322 8.16 -32.02 49.19
CA GLU A 322 6.89 -32.43 49.80
C GLU A 322 5.72 -31.46 49.49
N ASP A 323 6.01 -30.27 48.95
CA ASP A 323 5.03 -29.25 48.59
C ASP A 323 4.64 -29.34 47.09
N ALA A 324 3.47 -29.92 46.84
CA ALA A 324 2.92 -30.06 45.49
C ALA A 324 2.62 -28.71 44.80
N SER A 325 2.34 -27.65 45.56
CA SER A 325 2.01 -26.33 45.00
C SER A 325 3.26 -25.63 44.47
N ALA A 326 4.37 -25.69 45.22
CA ALA A 326 5.67 -25.21 44.79
C ALA A 326 6.19 -26.00 43.57
N ALA A 327 6.01 -27.32 43.59
CA ALA A 327 6.36 -28.21 42.49
C ALA A 327 5.66 -27.84 41.17
N LEU A 328 4.33 -27.62 41.21
CA LEU A 328 3.55 -27.25 40.02
C LEU A 328 3.89 -25.85 39.50
N ALA A 329 4.15 -24.89 40.38
CA ALA A 329 4.58 -23.54 39.99
C ALA A 329 5.96 -23.55 39.32
N ALA A 330 6.89 -24.37 39.83
CA ALA A 330 8.20 -24.55 39.24
C ALA A 330 8.14 -25.22 37.85
N LEU A 331 7.30 -26.26 37.68
CA LEU A 331 7.06 -26.89 36.38
C LEU A 331 6.40 -25.94 35.37
N ASP A 332 5.45 -25.10 35.79
CA ASP A 332 4.85 -24.08 34.90
C ASP A 332 5.88 -23.04 34.44
N LYS A 333 6.79 -22.63 35.34
CA LYS A 333 7.90 -21.72 35.01
C LYS A 333 8.88 -22.36 34.02
N LEU A 334 9.20 -23.65 34.19
CA LEU A 334 10.02 -24.42 33.25
C LEU A 334 9.34 -24.55 31.88
N ASN A 335 8.06 -24.88 31.83
CA ASN A 335 7.26 -24.99 30.61
C ASN A 335 7.21 -23.68 29.81
N LYS A 336 7.16 -22.53 30.50
CA LYS A 336 7.21 -21.20 29.87
C LYS A 336 8.60 -20.85 29.34
N ARG A 337 9.65 -21.30 30.02
CA ARG A 337 11.04 -21.03 29.65
C ARG A 337 11.49 -21.89 28.45
N TYR A 338 10.96 -23.10 28.32
CA TYR A 338 11.35 -24.07 27.29
C TYR A 338 10.12 -24.63 26.54
N PRO A 339 9.55 -23.88 25.57
CA PRO A 339 8.29 -24.23 24.92
C PRO A 339 8.38 -25.33 23.83
N ASP A 340 9.56 -25.90 23.58
CA ASP A 340 9.80 -26.85 22.49
C ASP A 340 9.00 -28.16 22.64
N ILE A 341 8.55 -28.68 21.48
CA ILE A 341 7.59 -29.80 21.37
C ILE A 341 8.10 -31.08 22.04
N ALA A 342 9.42 -31.30 22.08
CA ALA A 342 10.01 -32.54 22.60
C ALA A 342 9.91 -32.68 24.13
N LEU A 343 9.95 -31.58 24.89
CA LEU A 343 9.90 -31.60 26.37
C LEU A 343 8.50 -31.29 26.93
N LYS A 344 7.64 -30.66 26.14
CA LYS A 344 6.30 -30.23 26.56
C LYS A 344 5.39 -31.38 26.98
N SER A 345 5.47 -32.53 26.31
CA SER A 345 4.65 -33.71 26.66
C SER A 345 5.04 -34.30 28.02
N ASP A 346 6.34 -34.36 28.31
CA ASP A 346 6.87 -34.91 29.56
C ASP A 346 6.52 -34.01 30.75
N ILE A 347 6.67 -32.69 30.61
CA ILE A 347 6.28 -31.73 31.65
C ILE A 347 4.79 -31.85 31.96
N GLN A 348 3.94 -31.92 30.93
CA GLN A 348 2.49 -32.03 31.10
C GLN A 348 2.06 -33.33 31.76
N GLN A 349 2.70 -34.46 31.43
CA GLN A 349 2.41 -35.75 32.07
C GLN A 349 2.77 -35.72 33.56
N ARG A 350 3.93 -35.16 33.93
CA ARG A 350 4.36 -35.06 35.33
C ARG A 350 3.54 -34.06 36.14
N MET A 351 3.15 -32.92 35.56
CA MET A 351 2.22 -31.98 36.22
C MET A 351 0.90 -32.66 36.56
N ARG A 352 0.32 -33.46 35.64
CA ARG A 352 -0.90 -34.23 35.94
C ARG A 352 -0.71 -35.21 37.08
N PHE A 353 0.43 -35.92 37.11
CA PHE A 353 0.72 -36.89 38.17
C PHE A 353 0.81 -36.24 39.56
N ILE A 354 1.50 -35.10 39.66
CA ILE A 354 1.61 -34.34 40.92
C ILE A 354 0.23 -33.78 41.34
N GLU A 355 -0.55 -33.23 40.40
CA GLU A 355 -1.90 -32.75 40.67
C GLU A 355 -2.83 -33.87 41.17
N GLU A 356 -2.81 -35.04 40.52
CA GLU A 356 -3.65 -36.19 40.90
C GLU A 356 -3.31 -36.67 42.32
N ASN A 357 -2.03 -36.87 42.63
CA ASN A 357 -1.60 -37.34 43.95
C ASN A 357 -1.89 -36.32 45.06
N HIS A 358 -1.73 -35.03 44.79
CA HIS A 358 -2.06 -33.99 45.76
C HIS A 358 -3.56 -33.98 46.09
N ILE A 359 -4.42 -34.09 45.08
CA ILE A 359 -5.87 -34.19 45.28
C ILE A 359 -6.21 -35.46 46.06
N ILE A 360 -5.61 -36.61 45.74
CA ILE A 360 -5.79 -37.87 46.48
C ILE A 360 -5.48 -37.70 47.97
N ALA A 361 -4.40 -36.99 48.31
CA ALA A 361 -4.00 -36.73 49.69
C ALA A 361 -4.98 -35.79 50.42
N LEU A 362 -5.45 -34.73 49.75
CA LEU A 362 -6.47 -33.83 50.31
C LEU A 362 -7.80 -34.55 50.54
N LEU A 363 -8.25 -35.38 49.59
CA LEU A 363 -9.47 -36.18 49.75
C LEU A 363 -9.35 -37.17 50.91
N ALA A 364 -8.19 -37.81 51.09
CA ALA A 364 -7.95 -38.70 52.23
C ALA A 364 -8.03 -37.95 53.58
N ARG A 365 -7.50 -36.73 53.65
CA ARG A 365 -7.63 -35.87 54.83
C ARG A 365 -9.09 -35.49 55.11
N ILE A 366 -9.88 -35.22 54.07
CA ILE A 366 -11.31 -34.90 54.19
C ILE A 366 -12.08 -36.13 54.69
N GLU A 367 -11.87 -37.30 54.10
CA GLU A 367 -12.51 -38.56 54.54
C GLU A 367 -12.20 -38.86 56.01
N HIS A 368 -10.94 -38.72 56.42
CA HIS A 368 -10.53 -38.91 57.82
C HIS A 368 -11.17 -37.88 58.78
N ALA A 369 -11.32 -36.63 58.34
CA ALA A 369 -11.99 -35.59 59.12
C ALA A 369 -13.51 -35.87 59.24
N LEU A 370 -14.14 -36.36 58.17
CA LEU A 370 -15.54 -36.77 58.16
C LEU A 370 -15.80 -37.94 59.12
N GLU A 371 -14.94 -38.96 59.12
CA GLU A 371 -15.03 -40.10 60.04
C GLU A 371 -14.96 -39.68 61.52
N LYS A 372 -14.15 -38.67 61.82
CA LYS A 372 -14.02 -38.10 63.17
C LYS A 372 -15.11 -37.09 63.53
N GLY A 373 -15.95 -36.70 62.58
CA GLY A 373 -16.94 -35.63 62.77
C GLY A 373 -16.32 -34.23 62.92
N ASP A 374 -15.07 -34.03 62.50
CA ASP A 374 -14.39 -32.73 62.54
C ASP A 374 -14.76 -31.89 61.30
N TRP A 375 -15.89 -31.19 61.41
CA TRP A 375 -16.43 -30.38 60.33
C TRP A 375 -15.62 -29.13 60.02
N ALA A 376 -14.88 -28.59 61.00
CA ALA A 376 -14.00 -27.45 60.80
C ALA A 376 -12.81 -27.84 59.92
N ALA A 377 -12.16 -28.97 60.23
CA ALA A 377 -11.08 -29.52 59.40
C ALA A 377 -11.57 -29.96 58.02
N THR A 378 -12.77 -30.54 57.93
CA THR A 378 -13.43 -30.91 56.67
C THR A 378 -13.60 -29.69 55.76
N SER A 379 -14.19 -28.61 56.28
CA SER A 379 -14.43 -27.37 55.52
C SER A 379 -13.13 -26.69 55.08
N ALA A 380 -12.16 -26.58 56.00
CA ALA A 380 -10.86 -25.98 55.70
C ALA A 380 -10.09 -26.74 54.62
N THR A 381 -10.11 -28.07 54.66
CA THR A 381 -9.42 -28.91 53.66
C THR A 381 -10.18 -28.92 52.33
N LEU A 382 -11.52 -28.93 52.35
CA LEU A 382 -12.34 -28.87 51.14
C LEU A 382 -12.14 -27.56 50.37
N ALA A 383 -11.92 -26.45 51.06
CA ALA A 383 -11.63 -25.16 50.43
C ALA A 383 -10.33 -25.19 49.58
N LEU A 384 -9.41 -26.12 49.87
CA LEU A 384 -8.18 -26.32 49.10
C LEU A 384 -8.39 -27.22 47.86
N VAL A 385 -9.53 -27.90 47.76
CA VAL A 385 -9.85 -28.81 46.65
C VAL A 385 -10.78 -28.12 45.66
N SER A 386 -10.29 -27.83 44.46
CA SER A 386 -11.17 -27.32 43.39
C SER A 386 -12.01 -28.45 42.79
N ALA A 387 -13.34 -28.31 42.81
CA ALA A 387 -14.28 -29.31 42.30
C ALA A 387 -13.96 -29.75 40.85
N ARG A 388 -13.66 -28.79 39.97
CA ARG A 388 -13.32 -29.06 38.57
C ARG A 388 -12.06 -29.92 38.42
N LYS A 389 -11.01 -29.68 39.22
CA LYS A 389 -9.79 -30.51 39.14
C LYS A 389 -10.02 -31.90 39.74
N ALA A 390 -10.80 -32.02 40.82
CA ALA A 390 -11.09 -33.31 41.44
C ALA A 390 -11.95 -34.24 40.56
N GLU A 391 -12.77 -33.67 39.66
CA GLU A 391 -13.57 -34.45 38.70
C GLU A 391 -12.80 -34.85 37.43
N ASN A 392 -11.67 -34.19 37.14
CA ASN A 392 -10.86 -34.44 35.95
C ASN A 392 -10.07 -35.76 36.03
N PHE A 393 -9.79 -36.28 37.23
CA PHE A 393 -9.06 -37.53 37.41
C PHE A 393 -10.03 -38.67 37.78
N PRO A 394 -10.00 -39.81 37.05
CA PRO A 394 -10.89 -40.94 37.33
C PRO A 394 -10.77 -41.48 38.77
N ALA A 395 -9.56 -41.48 39.34
CA ALA A 395 -9.28 -41.98 40.69
C ALA A 395 -9.90 -41.10 41.79
N THR A 396 -10.00 -39.79 41.57
CA THR A 396 -10.51 -38.82 42.57
C THR A 396 -12.00 -38.54 42.41
N LYS A 397 -12.55 -38.66 41.19
CA LYS A 397 -13.94 -38.31 40.86
C LYS A 397 -14.97 -39.01 41.74
N ARG A 398 -14.83 -40.33 41.94
CA ARG A 398 -15.77 -41.11 42.77
C ARG A 398 -15.70 -40.72 44.25
N ARG A 399 -14.48 -40.53 44.77
CA ARG A 399 -14.25 -40.14 46.17
C ARG A 399 -14.81 -38.76 46.46
N PHE A 400 -14.57 -37.80 45.56
CA PHE A 400 -15.11 -36.44 45.70
C PHE A 400 -16.64 -36.40 45.68
N ALA A 401 -17.29 -37.20 44.83
CA ALA A 401 -18.75 -37.32 44.82
C ALA A 401 -19.30 -37.84 46.17
N HIS A 402 -18.69 -38.88 46.73
CA HIS A 402 -19.05 -39.41 48.06
C HIS A 402 -18.92 -38.35 49.17
N ILE A 403 -17.81 -37.62 49.20
CA ILE A 403 -17.56 -36.54 50.17
C ILE A 403 -18.65 -35.45 50.05
N ARG A 404 -18.94 -35.02 48.82
CA ARG A 404 -19.94 -33.98 48.56
C ARG A 404 -21.33 -34.40 49.04
N ASP A 405 -21.72 -35.64 48.74
CA ASP A 405 -23.02 -36.17 49.13
C ASP A 405 -23.14 -36.28 50.67
N ALA A 406 -22.06 -36.70 51.36
CA ALA A 406 -22.00 -36.74 52.82
C ALA A 406 -22.15 -35.36 53.47
N ILE A 407 -21.49 -34.34 52.91
CA ILE A 407 -21.61 -32.94 53.38
C ILE A 407 -23.03 -32.42 53.16
N HIS A 408 -23.61 -32.68 51.99
CA HIS A 408 -24.96 -32.24 51.68
C HIS A 408 -26.00 -32.86 52.62
N GLN A 409 -25.90 -34.17 52.88
CA GLN A 409 -26.77 -34.86 53.84
C GLN A 409 -26.70 -34.24 55.24
N ARG A 410 -25.50 -33.86 55.70
CA ARG A 410 -25.34 -33.20 57.01
C ARG A 410 -25.98 -31.82 57.05
N GLN A 411 -25.85 -31.03 55.99
CA GLN A 411 -26.47 -29.70 55.91
C GLN A 411 -28.00 -29.78 55.96
N VAL A 412 -28.59 -30.72 55.23
CA VAL A 412 -30.04 -30.98 55.26
C VAL A 412 -30.49 -31.38 56.68
N ALA A 413 -29.75 -32.29 57.33
CA ALA A 413 -30.07 -32.72 58.70
C ALA A 413 -29.98 -31.57 59.73
N LEU A 414 -28.98 -30.68 59.61
CA LEU A 414 -28.85 -29.50 60.47
C LEU A 414 -29.99 -28.51 60.26
N GLN A 415 -30.38 -28.26 59.00
CA GLN A 415 -31.52 -27.39 58.69
C GLN A 415 -32.83 -27.96 59.25
N GLN A 416 -33.07 -29.26 59.10
CA GLN A 416 -34.26 -29.91 59.67
C GLN A 416 -34.29 -29.84 61.20
N ALA A 417 -33.16 -30.02 61.87
CA ALA A 417 -33.07 -29.88 63.32
C ALA A 417 -33.38 -28.44 63.79
N GLN A 418 -32.88 -27.43 63.07
CA GLN A 418 -33.15 -26.02 63.35
C GLN A 418 -34.62 -25.65 63.15
N ILE A 419 -35.26 -26.16 62.08
CA ILE A 419 -36.70 -25.97 61.83
C ILE A 419 -37.52 -26.63 62.95
N SER A 420 -37.17 -27.86 63.34
CA SER A 420 -37.86 -28.57 64.42
C SER A 420 -37.78 -27.83 65.76
N ASP A 421 -36.61 -27.28 66.11
CA ASP A 421 -36.44 -26.50 67.34
C ASP A 421 -37.24 -25.18 67.29
N TYR A 422 -37.22 -24.49 66.15
CA TYR A 422 -38.00 -23.27 65.94
C TYR A 422 -39.52 -23.48 66.11
N LEU A 423 -40.06 -24.54 65.52
CA LEU A 423 -41.49 -24.89 65.65
C LEU A 423 -41.86 -25.18 67.11
N LYS A 424 -41.05 -25.96 67.83
CA LYS A 424 -41.25 -26.23 69.26
C LYS A 424 -41.25 -24.97 70.11
N GLN A 425 -40.36 -24.02 69.81
CA GLN A 425 -40.31 -22.74 70.53
C GLN A 425 -41.60 -21.92 70.32
N ILE A 426 -42.15 -21.89 69.10
CA ILE A 426 -43.41 -21.19 68.82
C ILE A 426 -44.59 -21.87 69.52
N GLU A 427 -44.69 -23.19 69.42
CA GLU A 427 -45.74 -23.97 70.07
C GLU A 427 -45.70 -23.79 71.59
N SER A 428 -44.51 -23.83 72.19
CA SER A 428 -44.34 -23.61 73.64
C SER A 428 -44.71 -22.18 74.06
N ALA A 429 -44.32 -21.17 73.28
CA ALA A 429 -44.71 -19.78 73.55
C ALA A 429 -46.25 -19.61 73.49
N PHE A 430 -46.89 -20.29 72.53
CA PHE A 430 -48.35 -20.30 72.39
C PHE A 430 -49.06 -20.99 73.56
N GLN A 431 -48.51 -22.10 74.07
CA GLN A 431 -49.05 -22.80 75.24
C GLN A 431 -48.93 -21.98 76.54
N ASN A 432 -47.89 -21.16 76.66
CA ASN A 432 -47.63 -20.35 77.85
C ASN A 432 -48.31 -18.96 77.80
N ASP A 433 -49.13 -18.69 76.79
CA ASP A 433 -49.77 -17.39 76.54
C ASP A 433 -48.77 -16.19 76.46
N ASP A 434 -47.53 -16.45 76.06
CA ASP A 434 -46.48 -15.43 75.94
C ASP A 434 -46.57 -14.71 74.59
N THR A 435 -47.50 -13.74 74.52
CA THR A 435 -47.82 -13.01 73.29
C THR A 435 -46.64 -12.26 72.66
N GLU A 436 -45.70 -11.76 73.47
CA GLU A 436 -44.51 -11.04 73.01
C GLU A 436 -43.50 -11.99 72.37
N GLN A 437 -43.26 -13.14 73.00
CA GLN A 437 -42.38 -14.17 72.48
C GLN A 437 -42.92 -14.79 71.18
N ILE A 438 -44.24 -14.95 71.06
CA ILE A 438 -44.87 -15.42 69.81
C ILE A 438 -44.58 -14.46 68.66
N GLU A 439 -44.76 -13.15 68.83
CA GLU A 439 -44.49 -12.17 67.76
C GLU A 439 -43.02 -12.17 67.34
N LYS A 440 -42.12 -12.23 68.32
CA LYS A 440 -40.67 -12.29 68.07
C LYS A 440 -40.28 -13.52 67.27
N LEU A 441 -40.93 -14.66 67.50
CA LEU A 441 -40.68 -15.89 66.75
C LEU A 441 -41.36 -15.86 65.37
N LEU A 442 -42.58 -15.32 65.25
CA LEU A 442 -43.26 -15.14 63.96
C LEU A 442 -42.49 -14.21 63.01
N ALA A 443 -41.85 -13.16 63.52
CA ALA A 443 -40.99 -12.29 62.74
C ALA A 443 -39.76 -13.01 62.15
N GLN A 444 -39.35 -14.14 62.74
CA GLN A 444 -38.21 -14.94 62.29
C GLN A 444 -38.59 -16.00 61.24
N LYS A 445 -39.86 -16.12 60.88
CA LYS A 445 -40.40 -17.11 59.92
C LYS A 445 -39.63 -17.14 58.60
N SER A 446 -39.21 -15.98 58.09
CA SER A 446 -38.46 -15.87 56.82
C SER A 446 -37.02 -16.42 56.87
N LYS A 447 -36.47 -16.69 58.06
CA LYS A 447 -35.13 -17.27 58.21
C LYS A 447 -35.09 -18.77 57.94
N PHE A 448 -36.25 -19.42 57.89
CA PHE A 448 -36.38 -20.87 57.76
C PHE A 448 -37.05 -21.23 56.43
N HIS A 449 -36.52 -22.25 55.75
CA HIS A 449 -37.17 -22.83 54.56
C HIS A 449 -38.22 -23.84 55.01
N LEU A 450 -39.39 -23.33 55.37
CA LEU A 450 -40.51 -24.11 55.90
C LEU A 450 -41.29 -24.80 54.79
N SER A 451 -41.75 -26.02 55.05
CA SER A 451 -42.69 -26.74 54.21
C SER A 451 -44.07 -26.07 54.21
N ARG A 452 -44.92 -26.46 53.25
CA ARG A 452 -46.28 -25.92 53.14
C ARG A 452 -47.12 -26.18 54.40
N GLU A 453 -46.97 -27.35 55.00
CA GLU A 453 -47.69 -27.76 56.22
C GLU A 453 -47.23 -26.94 57.43
N GLU A 454 -45.91 -26.75 57.59
CA GLU A 454 -45.34 -25.94 58.68
C GLU A 454 -45.73 -24.46 58.56
N LEU A 455 -45.78 -23.92 57.34
CA LEU A 455 -46.26 -22.56 57.09
C LEU A 455 -47.74 -22.39 57.47
N GLN A 456 -48.58 -23.36 57.09
CA GLN A 456 -50.00 -23.36 57.45
C GLN A 456 -50.19 -23.41 58.97
N HIS A 457 -49.45 -24.28 59.65
CA HIS A 457 -49.50 -24.38 61.11
C HIS A 457 -49.12 -23.06 61.80
N ILE A 458 -48.03 -22.42 61.35
CA ILE A 458 -47.60 -21.11 61.87
C ILE A 458 -48.67 -20.02 61.63
N ASP A 459 -49.31 -20.01 60.46
CA ASP A 459 -50.34 -19.02 60.13
C ASP A 459 -51.61 -19.21 60.98
N GLU A 460 -51.96 -20.45 61.31
CA GLU A 460 -53.05 -20.75 62.26
C GLU A 460 -52.73 -20.22 63.66
N LEU A 461 -51.52 -20.47 64.17
CA LEU A 461 -51.08 -19.95 65.47
C LEU A 461 -51.03 -18.41 65.48
N SER A 462 -50.61 -17.79 64.38
CA SER A 462 -50.62 -16.33 64.23
C SER A 462 -52.03 -15.75 64.32
N LYS A 463 -53.01 -16.34 63.61
CA LYS A 463 -54.42 -15.93 63.67
C LYS A 463 -55.01 -16.09 65.06
N LEU A 464 -54.76 -17.22 65.72
CA LEU A 464 -55.23 -17.44 67.08
C LEU A 464 -54.62 -16.45 68.07
N ASN A 465 -53.34 -16.10 67.92
CA ASN A 465 -52.70 -15.07 68.75
C ASN A 465 -53.30 -13.68 68.52
N GLN A 466 -53.60 -13.32 67.26
CA GLN A 466 -54.30 -12.06 66.93
C GLN A 466 -55.67 -11.99 67.61
N ILE A 467 -56.45 -13.07 67.56
CA ILE A 467 -57.75 -13.17 68.23
C ILE A 467 -57.60 -13.01 69.75
N LYS A 468 -56.65 -13.73 70.38
CA LYS A 468 -56.39 -13.60 71.83
C LYS A 468 -56.06 -12.17 72.23
N ARG A 469 -55.19 -11.49 71.48
CA ARG A 469 -54.82 -10.10 71.74
C ARG A 469 -55.97 -9.13 71.53
N ALA A 470 -56.81 -9.36 70.53
CA ALA A 470 -58.00 -8.54 70.32
C ALA A 470 -58.99 -8.70 71.48
N TYR A 471 -59.19 -9.90 72.02
CA TYR A 471 -60.00 -10.07 73.23
C TYR A 471 -59.41 -9.38 74.46
N ALA A 472 -58.09 -9.47 74.69
CA ALA A 472 -57.44 -8.74 75.78
C ALA A 472 -57.59 -7.21 75.63
N ALA A 473 -57.42 -6.71 74.40
CA ALA A 473 -57.65 -5.30 74.08
C ALA A 473 -59.11 -4.90 74.29
N TYR A 474 -60.06 -5.77 73.95
CA TYR A 474 -61.49 -5.56 74.15
C TYR A 474 -61.84 -5.41 75.64
N GLU A 475 -61.30 -6.29 76.48
CA GLU A 475 -61.45 -6.19 77.94
C GLU A 475 -60.82 -4.89 78.48
N GLU A 476 -59.66 -4.48 77.96
CA GLU A 476 -59.03 -3.21 78.31
C GLU A 476 -59.94 -2.01 77.98
N PHE A 477 -60.52 -1.97 76.77
CA PHE A 477 -61.48 -0.92 76.40
C PHE A 477 -62.75 -0.98 77.24
N GLN A 478 -63.21 -2.17 77.65
CA GLN A 478 -64.34 -2.31 78.57
C GLN A 478 -64.03 -1.81 80.00
N ALA A 479 -62.78 -1.93 80.46
CA ALA A 479 -62.38 -1.54 81.80
C ALA A 479 -62.00 -0.06 81.93
N LYS A 480 -61.67 0.64 80.83
CA LYS A 480 -61.28 2.07 80.88
C LYS A 480 -62.46 2.98 81.30
N GLU A 481 -62.34 3.61 82.46
CA GLU A 481 -63.24 4.68 82.92
C GLU A 481 -63.10 5.96 82.06
N THR A 482 -64.11 6.82 82.08
CA THR A 482 -64.21 8.05 81.26
C THR A 482 -63.04 9.01 81.50
N LEU A 483 -62.27 9.30 80.45
CA LEU A 483 -61.17 10.27 80.47
C LEU A 483 -61.73 11.70 80.37
N ASP A 484 -62.26 12.23 81.47
CA ASP A 484 -62.86 13.56 81.49
C ASP A 484 -61.86 14.71 81.17
N ASN A 485 -60.57 14.44 80.95
CA ASN A 485 -59.57 15.47 80.61
C ASN A 485 -58.40 14.94 79.75
N LEU A 486 -58.13 15.61 78.61
CA LEU A 486 -57.07 15.32 77.63
C LEU A 486 -55.64 15.39 78.21
N SER A 487 -55.48 16.12 79.32
CA SER A 487 -54.21 16.26 80.03
C SER A 487 -53.71 14.95 80.66
N ARG A 488 -54.61 14.00 80.95
CA ARG A 488 -54.27 12.72 81.60
C ARG A 488 -53.82 11.61 80.66
N LEU A 489 -54.08 11.73 79.35
CA LEU A 489 -53.64 10.75 78.36
C LEU A 489 -52.18 11.02 77.97
N SER A 490 -51.28 10.05 78.12
CA SER A 490 -49.90 10.16 77.63
C SER A 490 -49.81 9.91 76.11
N GLU A 491 -48.73 10.37 75.45
CA GLU A 491 -48.52 10.08 74.03
C GLU A 491 -48.38 8.57 73.76
N ASP A 492 -47.73 7.82 74.66
CA ASP A 492 -47.59 6.37 74.57
C ASP A 492 -48.95 5.64 74.67
N GLU A 493 -49.82 6.05 75.62
CA GLU A 493 -51.18 5.51 75.73
C GLU A 493 -52.05 5.87 74.52
N ALA A 494 -51.90 7.08 73.97
CA ALA A 494 -52.60 7.50 72.76
C ALA A 494 -52.17 6.63 71.56
N GLN A 495 -50.87 6.40 71.39
CA GLN A 495 -50.34 5.57 70.32
C GLN A 495 -50.77 4.11 70.47
N LYS A 496 -50.70 3.54 71.68
CA LYS A 496 -51.20 2.18 71.98
C LYS A 496 -52.69 2.06 71.68
N THR A 497 -53.49 3.03 72.11
CA THR A 497 -54.94 3.05 71.86
C THR A 497 -55.25 3.03 70.35
N LEU A 498 -54.53 3.83 69.54
CA LEU A 498 -54.71 3.82 68.08
C LEU A 498 -54.27 2.52 67.41
N ALA A 499 -53.25 1.85 67.95
CA ALA A 499 -52.77 0.56 67.44
C ALA A 499 -53.75 -0.60 67.72
N LEU A 500 -54.48 -0.54 68.84
CA LEU A 500 -55.45 -1.59 69.22
C LEU A 500 -56.73 -1.57 68.38
N ILE A 501 -57.12 -0.41 67.85
CA ILE A 501 -58.42 -0.24 67.16
C ILE A 501 -58.51 -1.06 65.86
N PRO A 502 -57.54 -1.05 64.93
CA PRO A 502 -57.55 -1.91 63.75
C PRO A 502 -57.56 -3.39 64.14
N MET A 503 -56.74 -3.79 65.12
CA MET A 503 -56.67 -5.18 65.59
C MET A 503 -58.01 -5.70 66.10
N LEU A 504 -58.76 -4.87 66.84
CA LEU A 504 -60.10 -5.21 67.30
C LEU A 504 -61.07 -5.44 66.13
N LYS A 505 -61.00 -4.59 65.10
CA LYS A 505 -61.85 -4.69 63.90
C LYS A 505 -61.54 -5.91 63.04
N ASP A 506 -60.27 -6.27 62.94
CA ASP A 506 -59.84 -7.38 62.09
C ASP A 506 -60.07 -8.76 62.74
N ALA A 507 -60.05 -8.84 64.06
CA ALA A 507 -60.04 -10.12 64.78
C ALA A 507 -61.32 -10.46 65.57
N LEU A 508 -62.19 -9.49 65.89
CA LEU A 508 -63.45 -9.74 66.62
C LEU A 508 -64.70 -9.67 65.73
N PRO A 509 -65.77 -10.41 66.04
CA PRO A 509 -67.04 -10.34 65.30
C PRO A 509 -67.74 -8.99 65.48
N GLU A 510 -68.44 -8.53 64.44
CA GLU A 510 -69.10 -7.20 64.38
C GLU A 510 -70.03 -6.93 65.58
N GLU A 511 -70.81 -7.91 66.04
CA GLU A 511 -71.72 -7.77 67.17
C GLU A 511 -71.03 -7.38 68.49
N GLY A 512 -69.82 -7.90 68.72
CA GLY A 512 -69.04 -7.61 69.92
C GLY A 512 -68.50 -6.19 69.90
N ILE A 513 -68.02 -5.75 68.73
CA ILE A 513 -67.45 -4.42 68.49
C ILE A 513 -68.54 -3.35 68.62
N MET A 514 -69.74 -3.60 68.08
CA MET A 514 -70.87 -2.65 68.14
C MET A 514 -71.20 -2.22 69.58
N LYS A 515 -71.06 -3.10 70.57
CA LYS A 515 -71.35 -2.81 71.99
C LYS A 515 -70.42 -1.78 72.63
N ILE A 516 -69.20 -1.66 72.12
CA ILE A 516 -68.19 -0.73 72.63
C ILE A 516 -67.79 0.32 71.58
N GLN A 517 -68.51 0.38 70.46
CA GLN A 517 -68.11 1.16 69.30
C GLN A 517 -68.11 2.66 69.59
N ASP A 518 -69.09 3.15 70.35
CA ASP A 518 -69.14 4.55 70.79
C ASP A 518 -67.95 4.90 71.69
N ARG A 519 -67.54 3.97 72.56
CA ARG A 519 -66.35 4.06 73.39
C ARG A 519 -65.05 4.03 72.58
N ILE A 520 -64.96 3.16 71.58
CA ILE A 520 -63.82 3.12 70.64
C ILE A 520 -63.70 4.46 69.91
N LEU A 521 -64.81 5.00 69.38
CA LEU A 521 -64.82 6.29 68.69
C LEU A 521 -64.37 7.42 69.63
N TYR A 522 -64.84 7.43 70.87
CA TYR A 522 -64.41 8.39 71.88
C TYR A 522 -62.90 8.32 72.15
N PHE A 523 -62.37 7.14 72.48
CA PHE A 523 -60.94 6.99 72.76
C PHE A 523 -60.07 7.24 71.52
N SER A 524 -60.56 6.90 70.32
CA SER A 524 -59.91 7.24 69.05
C SER A 524 -59.84 8.74 68.84
N CYS A 525 -60.94 9.45 69.11
CA CYS A 525 -61.00 10.91 69.07
C CYS A 525 -59.99 11.53 70.05
N ALA A 526 -59.96 11.06 71.30
CA ALA A 526 -59.03 11.53 72.33
C ALA A 526 -57.56 11.28 71.96
N ALA A 527 -57.25 10.07 71.48
CA ALA A 527 -55.90 9.71 71.09
C ALA A 527 -55.41 10.51 69.87
N HIS A 528 -56.25 10.70 68.83
CA HIS A 528 -55.88 11.54 67.69
C HIS A 528 -55.66 13.00 68.07
N LEU A 529 -56.47 13.57 68.99
CA LEU A 529 -56.23 14.92 69.53
C LEU A 529 -54.89 15.00 70.25
N LYS A 530 -54.56 14.00 71.08
CA LYS A 530 -53.29 13.96 71.81
C LYS A 530 -52.09 13.86 70.87
N MET A 531 -52.20 13.07 69.80
CA MET A 531 -51.17 12.94 68.76
C MET A 531 -51.10 14.15 67.80
N GLY A 532 -51.90 15.19 68.02
CA GLY A 532 -51.92 16.41 67.22
C GLY A 532 -52.73 16.34 65.92
N ASP A 533 -53.38 15.21 65.61
CA ASP A 533 -54.20 15.01 64.41
C ASP A 533 -55.64 15.54 64.61
N LYS A 534 -55.74 16.87 64.72
CA LYS A 534 -57.02 17.57 64.97
C LYS A 534 -58.06 17.33 63.89
N GLN A 535 -57.64 17.06 62.65
CA GLN A 535 -58.56 16.85 61.53
C GLN A 535 -59.25 15.49 61.65
N LYS A 536 -58.50 14.40 61.86
CA LYS A 536 -59.12 13.07 62.07
C LYS A 536 -60.01 13.04 63.30
N ALA A 537 -59.57 13.67 64.39
CA ALA A 537 -60.41 13.78 65.58
C ALA A 537 -61.76 14.45 65.28
N ARG A 538 -61.77 15.56 64.53
CA ARG A 538 -63.03 16.21 64.12
C ARG A 538 -63.92 15.30 63.30
N THR A 539 -63.35 14.53 62.36
CA THR A 539 -64.11 13.58 61.55
C THR A 539 -64.72 12.47 62.40
N ILE A 540 -63.95 11.90 63.33
CA ILE A 540 -64.43 10.87 64.26
C ILE A 540 -65.55 11.43 65.14
N PHE A 541 -65.38 12.65 65.65
CA PHE A 541 -66.42 13.33 66.43
C PHE A 541 -67.71 13.58 65.62
N GLN A 542 -67.59 13.95 64.33
CA GLN A 542 -68.74 14.10 63.43
C GLN A 542 -69.45 12.77 63.16
N SER A 543 -68.71 11.67 62.96
CA SER A 543 -69.29 10.33 62.84
C SER A 543 -70.01 9.92 64.13
N MET A 544 -69.42 10.23 65.29
CA MET A 544 -70.06 9.99 66.59
C MET A 544 -71.36 10.79 66.76
N LEU A 545 -71.39 12.07 66.34
CA LEU A 545 -72.59 12.92 66.33
C LEU A 545 -73.72 12.34 65.48
N GLY A 546 -73.40 11.75 64.32
CA GLY A 546 -74.37 11.20 63.40
C GLY A 546 -74.85 9.80 63.78
N GLU A 547 -73.91 8.90 64.11
CA GLU A 547 -74.18 7.48 64.31
C GLU A 547 -74.56 7.14 65.76
N TYR A 548 -74.05 7.90 66.73
CA TYR A 548 -74.24 7.63 68.17
C TYR A 548 -74.70 8.88 68.95
N PRO A 549 -75.82 9.53 68.55
CA PRO A 549 -76.27 10.79 69.13
C PRO A 549 -76.67 10.71 70.62
N HIS A 550 -76.95 9.50 71.12
CA HIS A 550 -77.31 9.24 72.51
C HIS A 550 -76.17 8.65 73.35
N SER A 551 -74.95 8.55 72.80
CA SER A 551 -73.83 8.00 73.55
C SER A 551 -73.47 8.87 74.77
N PRO A 552 -73.25 8.27 75.94
CA PRO A 552 -72.80 9.02 77.13
C PRO A 552 -71.40 9.63 76.93
N TYR A 553 -70.64 9.16 75.94
CA TYR A 553 -69.30 9.66 75.61
C TYR A 553 -69.32 10.86 74.65
N LEU A 554 -70.44 11.13 73.98
CA LEU A 554 -70.53 12.23 73.02
C LEU A 554 -70.31 13.62 73.67
N PRO A 555 -70.90 13.92 74.85
CA PRO A 555 -70.60 15.17 75.57
C PRO A 555 -69.14 15.25 76.03
N LEU A 556 -68.54 14.10 76.38
CA LEU A 556 -67.13 14.03 76.77
C LEU A 556 -66.22 14.32 75.58
N ALA A 557 -66.52 13.73 74.42
CA ALA A 557 -65.79 13.99 73.18
C ALA A 557 -65.84 15.48 72.79
N ALA A 558 -66.98 16.15 73.00
CA ALA A 558 -67.11 17.58 72.72
C ALA A 558 -66.18 18.43 73.61
N ARG A 559 -66.03 18.07 74.89
CA ARG A 559 -65.15 18.78 75.84
C ARG A 559 -63.67 18.72 75.43
N LEU A 560 -63.27 17.66 74.74
CA LEU A 560 -61.89 17.50 74.28
C LEU A 560 -61.44 18.57 73.26
N PHE A 561 -62.37 19.27 72.62
CA PHE A 561 -62.05 20.37 71.69
C PHE A 561 -62.06 21.76 72.35
N SER A 562 -62.54 21.85 73.59
CA SER A 562 -62.55 23.08 74.39
C SER A 562 -61.35 23.24 75.32
N ASP A 563 -60.65 22.13 75.63
CA ASP A 563 -59.33 22.08 76.27
C ASP A 563 -58.21 22.09 75.22
#